data_AF-A0A353V8T6-F1
#
_entry.id   AF-A0A353V8T6-F1
#
_cell.length_a   1.000
_cell.length_b   1.000
_cell.length_c   1.000
_cell.angle_alpha   90.00
_cell.angle_beta   90.00
_cell.angle_gamma   90.00
#
_symmetry.space_group_name_H-M   'P 1'
#
loop_
_entity.id
_entity.type
_entity.pdbx_description
1 polymer ?
#
loop_
_entity_poly.entity_id
_entity_poly.type
_entity_poly.pdbx_seq_one_letter_code
_entity_poly.pdbx_strand_id
1 'polypeptide(L)'
;MRSLLIGVGVLAGVVVAFIVWRLWATHAGGLRAYRRLAERVAPVEQKLAAGVAPDPADLERFARDRETRKVLYNALEHHDKLGLFPAKYLTAEAMAEADLVAWLCHPHELGAPPDEMELMATIPSPGEEFANHRYFVFRYRTKPPHWAASEGWLAGVAGPFPVMGAPSSSARGTFSRFEAWDARTPAEHVRVTHEAVMGRR
;
A
#
# COMPACT_ATOMS: atom_id res chain seq x y z
N MET A 1 -30.68 -13.03 39.57
CA MET A 1 -30.36 -11.70 38.98
C MET A 1 -28.86 -11.39 39.01
N ARG A 2 -28.16 -11.48 40.16
CA ARG A 2 -26.69 -11.27 40.26
C ARG A 2 -25.86 -12.15 39.33
N SER A 3 -26.13 -13.46 39.27
CA SER A 3 -25.38 -14.41 38.42
C SER A 3 -25.56 -14.15 36.91
N LEU A 4 -26.73 -13.63 36.52
CA LEU A 4 -27.03 -13.27 35.14
C LEU A 4 -26.25 -12.00 34.72
N LEU A 5 -26.17 -11.01 35.61
CA LEU A 5 -25.40 -9.78 35.39
C LEU A 5 -23.89 -10.04 35.30
N ILE A 6 -23.37 -10.96 36.12
CA ILE A 6 -21.97 -11.40 36.04
C ILE A 6 -21.71 -12.12 34.71
N GLY A 7 -22.62 -13.02 34.29
CA GLY A 7 -22.50 -13.72 33.01
C GLY A 7 -22.49 -12.78 31.79
N VAL A 8 -23.37 -11.78 31.78
CA VAL A 8 -23.41 -10.75 30.73
C VAL A 8 -22.14 -9.90 30.74
N GLY A 9 -21.63 -9.51 31.91
CA GLY A 9 -20.39 -8.74 32.04
C GLY A 9 -19.16 -9.49 31.54
N VAL A 10 -19.04 -10.79 31.85
CA VAL A 10 -17.94 -11.64 31.35
C VAL A 10 -18.02 -11.79 29.83
N LEU A 11 -19.22 -12.05 29.29
CA LEU A 11 -19.40 -12.17 27.84
C LEU A 11 -19.04 -10.86 27.11
N ALA A 12 -19.49 -9.72 27.62
CA ALA A 12 -19.13 -8.41 27.08
C ALA A 12 -17.62 -8.16 27.14
N GLY A 13 -16.97 -8.52 28.25
CA GLY A 13 -15.52 -8.41 28.40
C GLY A 13 -14.74 -9.25 27.38
N VAL A 14 -15.18 -10.49 27.12
CA VAL A 14 -14.57 -11.37 26.10
C VAL A 14 -14.75 -10.79 24.69
N VAL A 15 -15.94 -10.27 24.36
CA VAL A 15 -16.20 -9.64 23.06
C VAL A 15 -15.32 -8.40 22.86
N VAL A 16 -15.20 -7.54 23.87
CA VAL A 16 -14.33 -6.35 23.80
C VAL A 16 -12.86 -6.76 23.65
N ALA A 17 -12.38 -7.72 24.44
CA ALA A 17 -11.01 -8.22 24.33
C ALA A 17 -10.71 -8.80 22.94
N PHE A 18 -11.66 -9.53 22.35
CA PHE A 18 -11.56 -10.05 20.99
C PHE A 18 -11.49 -8.92 19.95
N ILE A 19 -12.33 -7.89 20.07
CA ILE A 19 -12.31 -6.72 19.17
C ILE A 19 -10.97 -5.99 19.26
N VAL A 20 -10.49 -5.69 20.48
CA VAL A 20 -9.21 -5.01 20.71
C VAL A 20 -8.06 -5.83 20.14
N TRP A 21 -8.03 -7.14 20.42
CA TRP A 21 -7.02 -8.04 19.88
C TRP A 21 -7.06 -8.08 18.35
N ARG A 22 -8.25 -8.13 17.74
CA ARG A 22 -8.42 -8.14 16.28
C ARG A 22 -7.90 -6.85 15.65
N LEU A 23 -8.25 -5.69 16.19
CA LEU A 23 -7.76 -4.39 15.69
C LEU A 23 -6.24 -4.29 15.80
N TRP A 24 -5.68 -4.71 16.93
CA TRP A 24 -4.23 -4.73 17.14
C TRP A 24 -3.54 -5.71 16.18
N ALA A 25 -4.07 -6.92 16.00
CA ALA A 25 -3.52 -7.93 15.11
C ALA A 25 -3.49 -7.46 13.65
N THR A 26 -4.53 -6.76 13.19
CA THR A 26 -4.57 -6.14 11.86
C THR A 26 -3.46 -5.10 11.71
N HIS A 27 -3.35 -4.16 12.65
CA HIS A 27 -2.34 -3.11 12.60
C HIS A 27 -0.90 -3.67 12.68
N ALA A 28 -0.67 -4.61 13.60
CA ALA A 28 0.61 -5.30 13.76
C ALA A 28 0.96 -6.17 12.54
N GLY A 29 -0.04 -6.70 11.83
CA GLY A 29 0.13 -7.42 10.57
C GLY A 29 0.72 -6.53 9.48
N GLY A 30 0.15 -5.34 9.29
CA GLY A 30 0.64 -4.37 8.32
C GLY A 30 2.04 -3.86 8.61
N LEU A 31 2.32 -3.54 9.88
CA LEU A 31 3.67 -3.17 10.30
C LEU A 31 4.68 -4.26 10.03
N ARG A 32 4.35 -5.54 10.26
CA ARG A 32 5.23 -6.67 9.95
C ARG A 32 5.47 -6.83 8.46
N ALA A 33 4.43 -6.72 7.63
CA ALA A 33 4.58 -6.78 6.18
C ALA A 33 5.48 -5.67 5.64
N TYR A 34 5.25 -4.43 6.10
CA TYR A 34 6.09 -3.30 5.74
C TYR A 34 7.54 -3.46 6.23
N ARG A 35 7.75 -3.97 7.45
CA ARG A 35 9.10 -4.26 7.97
C ARG A 35 9.85 -5.26 7.10
N ARG A 36 9.21 -6.32 6.60
CA ARG A 36 9.86 -7.27 5.69
C ARG A 36 10.34 -6.61 4.40
N LEU A 37 9.58 -5.65 3.87
CA LEU A 37 10.04 -4.86 2.72
C LEU A 37 11.19 -3.93 3.12
N ALA A 38 11.08 -3.25 4.26
CA ALA A 38 12.11 -2.34 4.77
C ALA A 38 13.44 -3.05 5.09
N GLU A 39 13.40 -4.30 5.56
CA GLU A 39 14.58 -5.14 5.81
C GLU A 39 15.41 -5.35 4.54
N ARG A 40 14.78 -5.35 3.35
CA ARG A 40 15.51 -5.47 2.07
C ARG A 40 16.40 -4.26 1.79
N VAL A 41 16.02 -3.08 2.26
CA VAL A 41 16.81 -1.85 2.10
C VAL A 41 17.70 -1.56 3.32
N ALA A 42 17.83 -2.52 4.25
CA ALA A 42 18.68 -2.39 5.43
C ALA A 42 20.13 -1.93 5.14
N PRO A 43 20.81 -2.35 4.05
CA PRO A 43 22.15 -1.85 3.73
C PRO A 43 22.19 -0.33 3.52
N VAL A 44 21.14 0.26 2.93
CA VAL A 44 21.01 1.71 2.75
C VAL A 44 20.70 2.37 4.08
N GLU A 45 19.72 1.84 4.82
CA GLU A 45 19.30 2.38 6.12
C GLU A 45 20.46 2.42 7.13
N GLN A 46 21.27 1.35 7.20
CA GLN A 46 22.44 1.29 8.08
C GLN A 46 23.48 2.36 7.75
N LYS A 47 23.73 2.61 6.46
CA LYS A 47 24.66 3.66 6.03
C LYS A 47 24.12 5.05 6.38
N LEU A 48 22.83 5.31 6.10
CA LEU A 48 22.17 6.56 6.48
C LEU A 48 22.25 6.82 7.99
N ALA A 49 21.92 5.82 8.81
CA ALA A 49 21.98 5.91 10.28
C ALA A 49 23.41 6.15 10.80
N ALA A 50 24.44 5.64 10.10
CA ALA A 50 25.84 5.90 10.42
C ALA A 50 26.35 7.25 9.88
N GLY A 51 25.51 8.04 9.19
CA GLY A 51 25.93 9.27 8.52
C GLY A 51 26.84 9.06 7.31
N VAL A 52 26.90 7.82 6.79
CA VAL A 52 27.73 7.43 5.65
C VAL A 52 26.87 7.42 4.38
N ALA A 53 27.45 7.86 3.26
CA ALA A 53 26.77 7.82 1.98
C ALA A 53 26.43 6.37 1.57
N PRO A 54 25.16 6.06 1.23
CA PRO A 54 24.78 4.77 0.65
C PRO A 54 25.51 4.47 -0.66
N ASP A 55 25.61 3.19 -1.02
CA ASP A 55 26.15 2.80 -2.33
C ASP A 55 25.18 3.23 -3.44
N PRO A 56 25.60 4.01 -4.46
CA PRO A 56 24.76 4.34 -5.60
C PRO A 56 24.17 3.12 -6.31
N ALA A 57 24.85 1.98 -6.34
CA ALA A 57 24.35 0.75 -6.94
C ALA A 57 23.17 0.16 -6.14
N ASP A 58 23.21 0.27 -4.80
CA ASP A 58 22.10 -0.12 -3.94
C ASP A 58 20.89 0.80 -4.14
N LEU A 59 21.13 2.12 -4.18
CA LEU A 59 20.07 3.12 -4.45
C LEU A 59 19.38 2.83 -5.79
N GLU A 60 20.15 2.59 -6.83
CA GLU A 60 19.67 2.26 -8.17
C GLU A 60 18.86 0.95 -8.18
N ARG A 61 19.41 -0.12 -7.57
CA ARG A 61 18.75 -1.43 -7.47
C ARG A 61 17.40 -1.33 -6.77
N PHE A 62 17.37 -0.68 -5.60
CA PHE A 62 16.17 -0.62 -4.78
C PHE A 62 15.13 0.38 -5.30
N ALA A 63 15.54 1.45 -5.98
CA ALA A 63 14.61 2.37 -6.63
C ALA A 63 13.97 1.75 -7.88
N ARG A 64 14.70 0.91 -8.60
CA ARG A 64 14.18 0.21 -9.78
C ARG A 64 13.11 -0.82 -9.44
N ASP A 65 13.29 -1.56 -8.35
CA ASP A 65 12.39 -2.63 -7.94
C ASP A 65 11.09 -2.08 -7.30
N ARG A 66 9.93 -2.47 -7.86
CA ARG A 66 8.60 -2.01 -7.42
C ARG A 66 8.31 -2.33 -5.95
N GLU A 67 8.91 -3.39 -5.41
CA GLU A 67 8.70 -3.82 -4.03
C GLU A 67 9.49 -2.99 -3.02
N THR A 68 10.69 -2.54 -3.40
CA THR A 68 11.59 -1.79 -2.51
C THR A 68 11.56 -0.28 -2.71
N ARG A 69 11.03 0.20 -3.85
CA ARG A 69 11.03 1.62 -4.22
C ARG A 69 10.42 2.53 -3.16
N LYS A 70 9.25 2.16 -2.63
CA LYS A 70 8.56 2.91 -1.58
C LYS A 70 9.35 2.94 -0.27
N VAL A 71 9.88 1.79 0.17
CA VAL A 71 10.63 1.72 1.44
C VAL A 71 11.98 2.43 1.34
N LEU A 72 12.64 2.41 0.17
CA LEU A 72 13.83 3.23 -0.08
C LEU A 72 13.49 4.72 0.01
N TYR A 73 12.40 5.16 -0.66
CA TYR A 73 11.96 6.55 -0.60
C TYR A 73 11.76 6.98 0.85
N ASN A 74 11.00 6.20 1.62
CA ASN A 74 10.67 6.53 3.00
C ASN A 74 11.92 6.55 3.91
N ALA A 75 12.88 5.64 3.67
CA ALA A 75 14.17 5.67 4.36
C ALA A 75 14.93 6.97 4.07
N LEU A 76 15.06 7.34 2.80
CA LEU A 76 15.75 8.57 2.41
C LEU A 76 15.03 9.83 2.91
N GLU A 77 13.71 9.85 2.90
CA GLU A 77 12.89 10.93 3.47
C GLU A 77 13.10 11.06 4.97
N HIS A 78 13.08 9.94 5.70
CA HIS A 78 13.28 9.94 7.15
C HIS A 78 14.62 10.55 7.59
N HIS A 79 15.66 10.43 6.75
CA HIS A 79 17.00 10.96 6.99
C HIS A 79 17.29 12.30 6.29
N ASP A 80 16.28 12.96 5.71
CA ASP A 80 16.43 14.21 4.92
C ASP A 80 17.42 14.07 3.74
N LYS A 81 17.49 12.87 3.13
CA LYS A 81 18.37 12.51 2.02
C LYS A 81 17.62 12.16 0.72
N LEU A 82 16.39 12.65 0.54
CA LEU A 82 15.62 12.41 -0.70
C LEU A 82 16.37 12.80 -1.99
N GLY A 83 17.30 13.76 -1.93
CA GLY A 83 18.15 14.11 -3.07
C GLY A 83 19.04 12.96 -3.59
N LEU A 84 19.20 11.88 -2.83
CA LEU A 84 19.90 10.66 -3.27
C LEU A 84 18.99 9.69 -4.05
N PHE A 85 17.67 9.90 -4.03
CA PHE A 85 16.75 9.02 -4.73
C PHE A 85 16.94 9.14 -6.25
N PRO A 86 17.13 8.03 -6.98
CA PRO A 86 17.33 8.10 -8.44
C PRO A 86 16.09 8.70 -9.15
N ALA A 87 16.24 9.90 -9.70
CA ALA A 87 15.13 10.72 -10.21
C ALA A 87 14.27 10.02 -11.29
N LYS A 88 14.87 9.14 -12.11
CA LYS A 88 14.16 8.38 -13.14
C LYS A 88 13.09 7.42 -12.60
N TYR A 89 13.17 7.04 -11.33
CA TYR A 89 12.18 6.20 -10.66
C TYR A 89 11.23 7.00 -9.77
N LEU A 90 11.45 8.32 -9.66
CA LEU A 90 10.59 9.21 -8.90
C LEU A 90 9.53 9.83 -9.83
N THR A 91 8.69 8.96 -10.39
CA THR A 91 7.50 9.36 -11.15
C THR A 91 6.25 9.03 -10.35
N ALA A 92 5.15 9.73 -10.60
CA ALA A 92 3.90 9.46 -9.88
C ALA A 92 3.38 8.05 -10.15
N GLU A 93 3.53 7.56 -11.38
CA GLU A 93 3.18 6.21 -11.81
C GLU A 93 3.99 5.16 -11.04
N ALA A 94 5.31 5.36 -10.94
CA ALA A 94 6.21 4.43 -10.25
C ALA A 94 5.98 4.41 -8.74
N MET A 95 5.68 5.57 -8.13
CA MET A 95 5.37 5.64 -6.70
C MET A 95 3.98 5.09 -6.40
N ALA A 96 3.00 5.29 -7.28
CA ALA A 96 1.67 4.69 -7.16
C ALA A 96 1.73 3.16 -7.27
N GLU A 97 2.54 2.63 -8.19
CA GLU A 97 2.83 1.19 -8.27
C GLU A 97 3.44 0.69 -6.94
N ALA A 98 4.46 1.36 -6.42
CA ALA A 98 5.13 0.93 -5.19
C ALA A 98 4.22 1.02 -3.96
N ASP A 99 3.33 2.01 -3.92
CA ASP A 99 2.31 2.15 -2.89
C ASP A 99 1.32 1.00 -2.90
N LEU A 100 0.78 0.66 -4.08
CA LEU A 100 -0.13 -0.48 -4.24
C LEU A 100 0.55 -1.81 -3.92
N VAL A 101 1.79 -2.03 -4.35
CA VAL A 101 2.55 -3.24 -4.00
C VAL A 101 2.71 -3.36 -2.49
N ALA A 102 3.11 -2.29 -1.81
CA ALA A 102 3.24 -2.30 -0.35
C ALA A 102 1.90 -2.55 0.35
N TRP A 103 0.79 -2.01 -0.18
CA TRP A 103 -0.56 -2.29 0.30
C TRP A 103 -0.90 -3.78 0.17
N LEU A 104 -0.73 -4.37 -1.02
CA LEU A 104 -1.05 -5.77 -1.31
C LEU A 104 -0.24 -6.76 -0.46
N CYS A 105 0.99 -6.39 -0.06
CA CYS A 105 1.81 -7.18 0.86
C CYS A 105 1.21 -7.31 2.29
N HIS A 106 0.21 -6.51 2.64
CA HIS A 106 -0.45 -6.59 3.95
C HIS A 106 -1.11 -7.98 4.16
N PRO A 107 -1.05 -8.59 5.36
CA PRO A 107 -1.54 -9.97 5.56
C PRO A 107 -3.05 -10.16 5.38
N HIS A 108 -3.82 -9.07 5.45
CA HIS A 108 -5.26 -9.06 5.18
C HIS A 108 -5.60 -8.74 3.71
N GLU A 109 -4.58 -8.50 2.88
CA GLU A 109 -4.68 -8.28 1.45
C GLU A 109 -4.17 -9.55 0.72
N LEU A 110 -3.23 -9.46 -0.22
CA LEU A 110 -2.58 -10.65 -0.79
C LEU A 110 -1.61 -11.31 0.19
N GLY A 111 -0.97 -10.51 1.06
CA GLY A 111 0.10 -10.97 1.96
C GLY A 111 1.47 -11.12 1.29
N ALA A 112 1.56 -10.79 -0.01
CA ALA A 112 2.73 -10.89 -0.87
C ALA A 112 2.64 -9.86 -2.02
N PRO A 113 3.76 -9.51 -2.68
CA PRO A 113 3.71 -8.73 -3.91
C PRO A 113 3.05 -9.54 -5.04
N PRO A 114 2.36 -8.88 -5.99
CA PRO A 114 1.86 -9.57 -7.18
C PRO A 114 3.03 -9.99 -8.09
N ASP A 115 2.91 -11.13 -8.76
CA ASP A 115 3.92 -11.63 -9.72
C ASP A 115 3.98 -10.74 -10.97
N GLU A 116 2.83 -10.23 -11.40
CA GLU A 116 2.70 -9.36 -12.56
C GLU A 116 1.77 -8.20 -12.24
N MET A 117 2.13 -7.01 -12.72
CA MET A 117 1.34 -5.80 -12.56
C MET A 117 1.61 -4.82 -13.68
N GLU A 118 0.55 -4.21 -14.19
CA GLU A 118 0.55 -3.28 -15.32
C GLU A 118 -0.33 -2.06 -15.04
N LEU A 119 0.16 -0.87 -15.39
CA LEU A 119 -0.63 0.36 -15.36
C LEU A 119 -1.61 0.38 -16.54
N MET A 120 -2.90 0.47 -16.23
CA MET A 120 -3.97 0.42 -17.22
C MET A 120 -4.58 1.79 -17.51
N ALA A 121 -4.65 2.68 -16.51
CA ALA A 121 -5.20 4.01 -16.69
C ALA A 121 -4.75 4.99 -15.60
N THR A 122 -4.81 6.28 -15.93
CA THR A 122 -4.72 7.40 -14.99
C THR A 122 -6.03 8.16 -15.03
N ILE A 123 -6.70 8.29 -13.89
CA ILE A 123 -8.05 8.84 -13.78
C ILE A 123 -8.05 10.02 -12.82
N PRO A 124 -8.60 11.19 -13.16
CA PRO A 124 -8.78 12.29 -12.22
C PRO A 124 -9.58 11.85 -10.99
N SER A 125 -9.30 12.43 -9.82
CA SER A 125 -10.10 12.13 -8.63
C SER A 125 -11.56 12.53 -8.84
N PRO A 126 -12.53 11.69 -8.43
CA PRO A 126 -13.91 12.11 -8.29
C PRO A 126 -14.05 13.22 -7.24
N GLY A 127 -14.99 14.14 -7.46
CA GLY A 127 -15.39 15.18 -6.50
C GLY A 127 -14.45 16.38 -6.40
N GLU A 128 -14.88 17.41 -5.66
CA GLU A 128 -14.14 18.68 -5.54
C GLU A 128 -13.02 18.64 -4.49
N GLU A 129 -13.15 17.84 -3.43
CA GLU A 129 -12.16 17.78 -2.32
C GLU A 129 -10.76 17.41 -2.82
N PHE A 130 -10.68 16.60 -3.87
CA PHE A 130 -9.44 16.12 -4.47
C PHE A 130 -9.30 16.50 -5.94
N ALA A 131 -9.90 17.62 -6.37
CA ALA A 131 -9.96 18.02 -7.79
C ALA A 131 -8.60 18.07 -8.50
N ASN A 132 -7.52 18.40 -7.77
CA ASN A 132 -6.15 18.44 -8.28
C ASN A 132 -5.35 17.15 -8.03
N HIS A 133 -6.05 16.02 -7.86
CA HIS A 133 -5.45 14.71 -7.67
C HIS A 133 -5.89 13.72 -8.75
N ARG A 134 -5.13 12.63 -8.85
CA ARG A 134 -5.38 11.53 -9.78
C ARG A 134 -5.20 10.18 -9.09
N TYR A 135 -5.89 9.19 -9.62
CA TYR A 135 -5.71 7.78 -9.33
C TYR A 135 -4.98 7.11 -10.48
N PHE A 136 -4.22 6.07 -10.13
CA PHE A 136 -3.60 5.15 -11.07
C PHE A 136 -4.29 3.80 -10.89
N VAL A 137 -4.74 3.23 -12.01
CA VAL A 137 -5.45 1.95 -12.02
C VAL A 137 -4.53 0.91 -12.61
N PHE A 138 -4.28 -0.14 -11.85
CA PHE A 138 -3.44 -1.26 -12.24
C PHE A 138 -4.29 -2.51 -12.39
N ARG A 139 -3.88 -3.39 -13.31
CA ARG A 139 -4.22 -4.80 -13.23
C ARG A 139 -3.03 -5.56 -12.67
N TYR A 140 -3.28 -6.55 -11.83
CA TYR A 140 -2.24 -7.39 -11.26
C TYR A 140 -2.71 -8.85 -11.14
N ARG A 141 -1.78 -9.78 -11.02
CA ARG A 141 -2.09 -11.19 -10.78
C ARG A 141 -1.00 -11.89 -9.98
N THR A 142 -1.35 -13.04 -9.42
CA THR A 142 -0.41 -13.96 -8.78
C THR A 142 -0.35 -15.29 -9.52
N LYS A 143 0.71 -16.06 -9.31
CA LYS A 143 0.93 -17.39 -9.88
C LYS A 143 0.80 -18.46 -8.78
N PRO A 144 0.51 -19.72 -9.13
CA PRO A 144 0.54 -20.82 -8.16
C PRO A 144 1.90 -20.88 -7.45
N PRO A 145 1.94 -21.22 -6.15
CA PRO A 145 0.87 -21.79 -5.34
C PRO A 145 0.02 -20.75 -4.57
N HIS A 146 0.08 -19.46 -4.95
CA HIS A 146 -0.66 -18.41 -4.24
C HIS A 146 -2.18 -18.60 -4.35
N TRP A 147 -2.94 -18.27 -3.30
CA TRP A 147 -4.39 -18.48 -3.25
C TRP A 147 -5.14 -17.68 -4.33
N ALA A 148 -4.65 -16.48 -4.64
CA ALA A 148 -5.25 -15.61 -5.66
C ALA A 148 -4.87 -15.99 -7.10
N ALA A 149 -4.14 -17.10 -7.31
CA ALA A 149 -3.72 -17.51 -8.65
C ALA A 149 -4.90 -17.88 -9.56
N SER A 150 -5.98 -18.43 -8.99
CA SER A 150 -7.20 -18.77 -9.73
C SER A 150 -8.06 -17.57 -10.10
N GLU A 151 -7.85 -16.40 -9.47
CA GLU A 151 -8.62 -15.18 -9.73
C GLU A 151 -8.21 -14.49 -11.04
N GLY A 152 -7.05 -14.86 -11.61
CA GLY A 152 -6.53 -14.25 -12.82
C GLY A 152 -6.13 -12.79 -12.61
N TRP A 153 -6.52 -11.92 -13.53
CA TRP A 153 -6.23 -10.49 -13.44
C TRP A 153 -7.23 -9.78 -12.53
N LEU A 154 -6.72 -9.17 -11.46
CA LEU A 154 -7.45 -8.38 -10.49
C LEU A 154 -7.16 -6.89 -10.68
N ALA A 155 -8.11 -6.04 -10.29
CA ALA A 155 -7.94 -4.59 -10.31
C ALA A 155 -7.38 -4.05 -8.98
N GLY A 156 -6.45 -3.11 -9.06
CA GLY A 156 -5.95 -2.33 -7.94
C GLY A 156 -5.94 -0.84 -8.26
N VAL A 157 -6.30 -0.02 -7.29
CA VAL A 157 -6.41 1.44 -7.46
C VAL A 157 -5.47 2.09 -6.46
N ALA A 158 -4.58 2.95 -6.94
CA ALA A 158 -3.62 3.71 -6.14
C ALA A 158 -3.92 5.20 -6.25
N GLY A 159 -4.05 5.89 -5.12
CA GLY A 159 -4.38 7.32 -5.12
C GLY A 159 -5.33 7.71 -3.99
N PRO A 160 -5.83 8.94 -3.96
CA PRO A 160 -5.53 10.02 -4.90
C PRO A 160 -4.13 10.59 -4.62
N PHE A 161 -3.33 10.79 -5.67
CA PHE A 161 -2.03 11.47 -5.63
C PHE A 161 -2.14 12.88 -6.22
N PRO A 162 -1.43 13.88 -5.67
CA PRO A 162 -1.39 15.22 -6.26
C PRO A 162 -0.94 15.19 -7.74
N VAL A 163 -1.55 16.01 -8.57
CA VAL A 163 -1.11 16.22 -9.97
C VAL A 163 0.16 17.06 -10.03
N MET A 164 0.29 18.03 -9.11
CA MET A 164 1.42 18.93 -9.00
C MET A 164 2.26 18.64 -7.75
N GLY A 165 3.56 18.89 -7.85
CA GLY A 165 4.52 18.69 -6.75
C GLY A 165 5.35 17.41 -6.90
N ALA A 166 6.20 17.15 -5.90
CA ALA A 166 6.99 15.93 -5.86
C ALA A 166 6.07 14.70 -5.67
N PRO A 167 6.32 13.59 -6.38
CA PRO A 167 5.59 12.35 -6.15
C PRO A 167 5.68 11.92 -4.69
N SER A 168 4.53 11.63 -4.07
CA SER A 168 4.45 11.06 -2.74
C SER A 168 4.59 9.55 -2.79
N SER A 169 5.17 8.96 -1.74
CA SER A 169 5.32 7.52 -1.60
C SER A 169 4.07 6.78 -1.12
N SER A 170 3.01 7.50 -0.75
CA SER A 170 1.76 6.89 -0.31
C SER A 170 0.55 7.78 -0.59
N ALA A 171 -0.60 7.14 -0.81
CA ALA A 171 -1.88 7.83 -0.87
C ALA A 171 -2.91 7.18 0.06
N ARG A 172 -3.90 7.98 0.49
CA ARG A 172 -4.90 7.56 1.48
C ARG A 172 -5.96 6.60 0.95
N GLY A 173 -6.19 6.59 -0.36
CA GLY A 173 -7.22 5.80 -1.02
C GLY A 173 -6.70 4.57 -1.77
N THR A 174 -5.42 4.23 -1.62
CA THR A 174 -4.83 3.06 -2.27
C THR A 174 -5.47 1.79 -1.72
N PHE A 175 -6.08 0.99 -2.59
CA PHE A 175 -6.88 -0.15 -2.21
C PHE A 175 -7.06 -1.13 -3.37
N SER A 176 -7.32 -2.40 -3.05
CA SER A 176 -7.85 -3.37 -4.01
C SER A 176 -9.07 -4.06 -3.43
N ARG A 177 -10.10 -4.23 -4.27
CA ARG A 177 -11.34 -4.92 -3.91
C ARG A 177 -11.29 -6.42 -4.22
N PHE A 178 -10.17 -6.91 -4.78
CA PHE A 178 -10.07 -8.24 -5.39
C PHE A 178 -11.17 -8.52 -6.43
N GLU A 179 -11.64 -7.48 -7.11
CA GLU A 179 -12.54 -7.62 -8.25
C GLU A 179 -11.72 -7.94 -9.50
N ALA A 180 -12.24 -8.82 -10.36
CA ALA A 180 -11.64 -9.11 -11.66
C ALA A 180 -11.48 -7.81 -12.47
N TRP A 181 -10.38 -7.70 -13.21
CA TRP A 181 -10.04 -6.53 -14.01
C TRP A 181 -11.20 -6.12 -14.92
N ASP A 182 -11.73 -7.07 -15.69
CA ASP A 182 -12.78 -6.84 -16.69
C ASP A 182 -14.20 -6.69 -16.10
N ALA A 183 -14.36 -6.74 -14.78
CA ALA A 183 -15.67 -6.55 -14.14
C ALA A 183 -16.18 -5.11 -14.24
N ARG A 184 -15.28 -4.14 -14.49
CA ARG A 184 -15.59 -2.71 -14.58
C ARG A 184 -14.62 -2.00 -15.51
N THR A 185 -15.02 -0.82 -15.99
CA THR A 185 -14.09 0.11 -16.61
C THR A 185 -13.09 0.68 -15.57
N PRO A 186 -11.92 1.19 -16.00
CA PRO A 186 -10.96 1.80 -15.08
C PRO A 186 -11.54 2.94 -14.24
N ALA A 187 -12.40 3.78 -14.84
CA ALA A 187 -13.05 4.89 -14.15
C ALA A 187 -14.05 4.41 -13.08
N GLU A 188 -14.77 3.33 -13.35
CA GLU A 188 -15.69 2.74 -12.36
C GLU A 188 -14.94 2.11 -11.19
N HIS A 189 -13.81 1.42 -11.43
CA HIS A 189 -12.93 0.92 -10.37
C HIS A 189 -12.49 2.06 -9.43
N VAL A 190 -12.13 3.22 -9.99
CA VAL A 190 -11.77 4.41 -9.21
C VAL A 190 -12.98 4.94 -8.43
N ARG A 191 -14.14 5.10 -9.07
CA ARG A 191 -15.34 5.62 -8.41
C ARG A 191 -15.74 4.78 -7.20
N VAL A 192 -15.86 3.46 -7.35
CA VAL A 192 -16.28 2.58 -6.25
C VAL A 192 -15.23 2.52 -5.14
N THR A 193 -13.94 2.59 -5.48
CA THR A 193 -12.86 2.63 -4.50
C THR A 193 -12.86 3.95 -3.73
N HIS A 194 -12.99 5.07 -4.44
CA HIS A 194 -13.09 6.40 -3.85
C HIS A 194 -14.26 6.47 -2.86
N GLU A 195 -15.46 6.06 -3.27
CA GLU A 195 -16.64 6.03 -2.40
C GLU A 195 -16.40 5.16 -1.15
N ALA A 196 -15.80 3.98 -1.31
CA ALA A 196 -15.58 3.04 -0.22
C ALA A 196 -14.53 3.52 0.80
N VAL A 197 -13.48 4.21 0.36
CA VAL A 197 -12.33 4.60 1.19
C VAL A 197 -12.41 6.05 1.67
N MET A 198 -12.85 6.97 0.80
CA MET A 198 -12.94 8.40 1.11
C MET A 198 -14.31 8.82 1.62
N GLY A 199 -15.38 8.12 1.23
CA GLY A 199 -16.77 8.45 1.62
C GLY A 199 -17.14 8.09 3.07
N ARG A 200 -16.24 7.47 3.84
CA ARG A 200 -16.49 7.09 5.26
C ARG A 200 -16.24 8.23 6.26
N ARG A 201 -16.48 9.48 5.87
CA ARG A 201 -16.33 10.66 6.73
C ARG A 201 -17.67 11.17 7.23
#